data_AF-A0A1G1LW53-F1
#
_entry.id   AF-A0A1G1LW53-F1
#
_cell.length_a   1.000
_cell.length_b   1.000
_cell.length_c   1.000
_cell.angle_alpha   90.00
_cell.angle_beta   90.00
_cell.angle_gamma   90.00
#
_symmetry.space_group_name_H-M   'P 1'
#
loop_
_entity.id
_entity.type
_entity.pdbx_description
1 polymer ?
#
loop_
_entity_poly.entity_id
_entity_poly.type
_entity_poly.pdbx_seq_one_letter_code
_entity_poly.pdbx_strand_id
1 'polypeptide(L)'
;MKLSTDSARTIASSSPWFRVTGLVVLSFFVMGWASVAGFGQGPKEASEPEYEIVDDYEGMWEVAMEKARMAAMEGDSDIVEEKLKEALTYAEKIGPTDVRLVATLLRMELLYEGDGRYKEAEPVGKRLSDIVEKALPPDHPVVAQSLQNYAKLLRRLRRDSDAEKIDVRVKEVLAKAAERKQSQ
;
A
#
# COMPACT_ATOMS: atom_id res chain seq x y z
N MET A 1 -41.20 -1.14 44.46
CA MET A 1 -40.84 -0.04 43.54
C MET A 1 -39.48 0.50 43.96
N LYS A 2 -38.53 0.55 43.02
CA LYS A 2 -37.12 0.89 43.24
C LYS A 2 -36.94 2.40 43.39
N LEU A 3 -36.02 2.80 44.27
CA LEU A 3 -35.53 4.17 44.43
C LEU A 3 -34.88 4.67 43.14
N SER A 4 -35.12 5.92 42.80
CA SER A 4 -34.15 6.75 42.08
C SER A 4 -34.29 8.18 42.57
N THR A 5 -33.36 8.59 43.42
CA THR A 5 -33.03 9.99 43.70
C THR A 5 -32.36 10.59 42.47
N ASP A 6 -32.79 11.76 42.02
CA ASP A 6 -31.85 12.69 41.42
C ASP A 6 -32.21 14.13 41.75
N SER A 7 -31.23 14.83 42.32
CA SER A 7 -31.32 16.20 42.77
C SER A 7 -30.69 17.10 41.72
N ALA A 8 -31.44 18.14 41.37
CA ALA A 8 -31.02 19.48 40.93
C ALA A 8 -29.54 19.73 40.57
N ARG A 9 -29.32 20.35 39.40
CA ARG A 9 -28.48 21.56 39.27
C ARG A 9 -28.64 22.20 37.88
N THR A 10 -29.11 23.44 37.89
CA THR A 10 -29.02 24.40 36.80
C THR A 10 -27.68 25.15 36.92
N ILE A 11 -26.73 25.01 35.99
CA ILE A 11 -25.76 26.07 35.68
C ILE A 11 -25.20 25.91 34.25
N ALA A 12 -25.07 27.05 33.58
CA ALA A 12 -23.99 27.45 32.67
C ALA A 12 -23.98 26.95 31.21
N SER A 13 -24.02 27.96 30.34
CA SER A 13 -23.44 28.01 29.01
C SER A 13 -22.03 27.41 28.91
N SER A 14 -21.80 26.59 27.89
CA SER A 14 -20.50 26.49 27.23
C SER A 14 -20.68 25.97 25.81
N SER A 15 -20.25 26.77 24.85
CA SER A 15 -20.39 26.63 23.40
C SER A 15 -19.73 25.38 22.78
N PRO A 16 -20.09 25.04 21.52
CA PRO A 16 -19.94 23.72 20.93
C PRO A 16 -18.75 23.62 19.98
N TRP A 17 -17.53 23.38 20.47
CA TRP A 17 -16.37 23.22 19.58
C TRP A 17 -15.39 22.25 20.26
N PHE A 18 -14.83 21.30 19.50
CA PHE A 18 -13.90 20.22 19.90
C PHE A 18 -14.51 18.88 20.37
N ARG A 19 -14.76 18.00 19.40
CA ARG A 19 -14.45 16.55 19.50
C ARG A 19 -13.92 16.03 18.16
N VAL A 20 -12.62 16.18 17.91
CA VAL A 20 -11.85 15.30 17.00
C VAL A 20 -10.46 15.14 17.62
N THR A 21 -10.05 13.89 17.86
CA THR A 21 -8.72 13.53 18.36
C THR A 21 -7.83 13.02 17.24
N GLY A 22 -6.62 13.55 17.19
CA GLY A 22 -5.43 12.95 16.56
C GLY A 22 -4.93 13.73 15.34
N LEU A 23 -3.69 14.23 15.27
CA LEU A 23 -2.60 14.36 16.24
C LEU A 23 -1.66 15.47 15.69
N VAL A 24 -1.43 16.50 16.51
CA VAL A 24 -0.23 17.35 16.67
C VAL A 24 0.57 17.78 15.44
N VAL A 25 0.60 19.11 15.16
CA VAL A 25 1.86 19.89 15.02
C VAL A 25 1.67 21.35 15.49
N LEU A 26 2.56 21.74 16.41
CA LEU A 26 3.01 23.04 16.93
C LEU A 26 2.05 24.11 17.49
N SER A 27 2.30 24.38 18.77
CA SER A 27 1.95 25.55 19.55
C SER A 27 2.47 26.86 18.96
N PHE A 28 1.60 27.85 18.78
CA PHE A 28 1.94 29.24 19.10
C PHE A 28 0.78 29.90 19.85
N PHE A 29 1.07 30.14 21.12
CA PHE A 29 0.33 30.98 22.04
C PHE A 29 0.59 32.44 21.67
N VAL A 30 -0.41 33.18 21.18
CA VAL A 30 -0.42 34.64 21.29
C VAL A 30 -1.80 35.07 21.79
N MET A 31 -1.88 35.19 23.10
CA MET A 31 -2.94 35.90 23.80
C MET A 31 -2.63 37.41 23.72
N GLY A 32 -3.60 38.19 23.26
CA GLY A 32 -3.83 39.56 23.69
C GLY A 32 -2.90 40.66 23.15
N TRP A 33 -3.37 41.40 22.16
CA TRP A 33 -3.27 42.87 22.17
C TRP A 33 -4.66 43.45 21.98
N ALA A 34 -5.05 44.27 22.96
CA ALA A 34 -6.30 44.98 23.04
C ALA A 34 -6.31 46.20 22.10
N SER A 35 -7.54 46.64 21.80
CA SER A 35 -7.99 47.95 21.32
C SER A 35 -6.95 49.07 21.12
N VAL A 36 -6.88 49.61 19.90
CA VAL A 36 -6.83 51.07 19.63
C VAL A 36 -7.25 51.33 18.16
N ALA A 37 -7.90 52.49 17.96
CA ALA A 37 -8.68 52.95 16.83
C ALA A 37 -8.00 53.01 15.44
N GLY A 38 -8.82 53.03 14.39
CA GLY A 38 -8.52 53.75 13.15
C GLY A 38 -8.65 52.97 11.85
N PHE A 39 -9.82 53.07 11.22
CA PHE A 39 -10.04 53.26 9.77
C PHE A 39 -9.03 52.63 8.77
N GLY A 40 -9.49 51.63 8.01
CA GLY A 40 -8.99 51.38 6.65
C GLY A 40 -8.59 49.93 6.36
N GLN A 41 -9.46 49.23 5.64
CA GLN A 41 -9.34 47.86 5.14
C GLN A 41 -9.40 46.77 6.23
N GLY A 42 -10.55 46.09 6.29
CA GLY A 42 -10.62 44.78 6.95
C GLY A 42 -9.54 43.85 6.38
N PRO A 43 -9.09 42.85 7.14
CA PRO A 43 -8.10 41.90 6.63
C PRO A 43 -8.63 41.37 5.30
N LYS A 44 -7.90 41.59 4.20
CA LYS A 44 -8.18 40.92 2.93
C LYS A 44 -8.34 39.46 3.30
N GLU A 45 -9.52 38.90 3.04
CA GLU A 45 -9.75 37.47 3.13
C GLU A 45 -8.56 36.83 2.43
N ALA A 46 -7.66 36.24 3.21
CA ALA A 46 -6.66 35.35 2.66
C ALA A 46 -7.51 34.24 2.09
N SER A 47 -7.59 34.17 0.75
CA SER A 47 -8.20 33.05 0.06
C SER A 47 -7.66 31.80 0.72
N GLU A 48 -8.55 31.02 1.34
CA GLU A 48 -8.18 29.77 1.99
C GLU A 48 -7.29 29.00 1.02
N PRO A 49 -6.13 28.46 1.44
CA PRO A 49 -5.37 27.61 0.55
C PRO A 49 -6.30 26.46 0.14
N GLU A 50 -6.61 26.36 -1.16
CA GLU A 50 -7.24 25.17 -1.71
C GLU A 50 -6.30 24.02 -1.38
N TYR A 51 -6.64 23.25 -0.35
CA TYR A 51 -5.99 21.98 -0.09
C TYR A 51 -6.39 21.07 -1.24
N GLU A 52 -5.50 20.92 -2.22
CA GLU A 52 -5.64 19.90 -3.25
C GLU A 52 -5.68 18.56 -2.53
N ILE A 53 -6.82 17.86 -2.61
CA ILE A 53 -6.92 16.48 -2.14
C ILE A 53 -6.06 15.66 -3.11
N VAL A 54 -4.77 15.58 -2.83
CA VAL A 54 -3.90 14.61 -3.46
C VAL A 54 -4.27 13.29 -2.84
N ASP A 55 -4.86 12.40 -3.63
CA ASP A 55 -5.11 11.03 -3.18
C ASP A 55 -3.76 10.39 -2.77
N ASP A 56 -3.51 10.26 -1.47
CA ASP A 56 -2.30 9.64 -0.92
C ASP A 56 -2.37 8.11 -1.04
N TYR A 57 -2.26 7.63 -2.27
CA TYR A 57 -2.28 6.20 -2.56
C TYR A 57 -1.07 5.46 -1.99
N GLU A 58 0.05 6.16 -1.78
CA GLU A 58 1.24 5.59 -1.15
C GLU A 58 0.97 5.30 0.33
N GLY A 59 0.51 6.28 1.10
CA GLY A 59 0.17 6.07 2.51
C GLY A 59 -0.95 5.04 2.69
N MET A 60 -1.96 5.05 1.81
CA MET A 60 -3.02 4.03 1.84
C MET A 60 -2.48 2.61 1.55
N TRP A 61 -1.55 2.49 0.60
CA TRP A 61 -0.88 1.23 0.31
C TRP A 61 -0.06 0.73 1.51
N GLU A 62 0.71 1.61 2.16
CA GLU A 62 1.52 1.25 3.34
C GLU A 62 0.65 0.75 4.48
N VAL A 63 -0.44 1.45 4.78
CA VAL A 63 -1.39 1.04 5.83
C VAL A 63 -2.01 -0.32 5.52
N ALA A 64 -2.39 -0.57 4.27
CA ALA A 64 -2.95 -1.86 3.86
C ALA A 64 -1.91 -2.99 4.00
N MET A 65 -0.67 -2.77 3.54
CA MET A 65 0.42 -3.73 3.64
C MET A 65 0.80 -4.04 5.10
N GLU A 66 0.79 -3.04 5.96
CA GLU A 66 1.07 -3.22 7.39
C GLU A 66 -0.03 -4.06 8.06
N LYS A 67 -1.31 -3.79 7.75
CA LYS A 67 -2.41 -4.62 8.25
C LYS A 67 -2.32 -6.07 7.76
N ALA A 68 -1.99 -6.27 6.48
CA ALA A 68 -1.77 -7.61 5.93
C ALA A 68 -0.62 -8.33 6.67
N ARG A 69 0.48 -7.62 6.98
CA ARG A 69 1.61 -8.15 7.74
C ARG A 69 1.22 -8.55 9.17
N MET A 70 0.42 -7.73 9.84
CA MET A 70 -0.05 -8.01 11.20
C MET A 70 -0.99 -9.21 11.21
N ALA A 71 -1.96 -9.28 10.30
CA ALA A 71 -2.84 -10.43 10.15
C ALA A 71 -2.07 -11.73 9.84
N ALA A 72 -1.01 -11.66 9.04
CA ALA A 72 -0.15 -12.80 8.76
C ALA A 72 0.59 -13.32 10.02
N MET A 73 0.91 -12.44 10.97
CA MET A 73 1.49 -12.84 12.27
C MET A 73 0.48 -13.53 13.17
N GLU A 74 -0.80 -13.15 13.05
CA GLU A 74 -1.92 -13.75 13.78
C GLU A 74 -2.41 -15.05 13.12
N GLY A 75 -2.04 -15.29 11.86
CA GLY A 75 -2.44 -16.45 11.07
C GLY A 75 -3.80 -16.30 10.39
N ASP A 76 -4.35 -15.08 10.33
CA ASP A 76 -5.65 -14.78 9.71
C ASP A 76 -5.50 -14.54 8.21
N SER A 77 -5.49 -15.63 7.43
CA SER A 77 -5.30 -15.58 5.97
C SER A 77 -6.38 -14.77 5.24
N ASP A 78 -7.61 -14.73 5.78
CA ASP A 78 -8.72 -14.01 5.16
C ASP A 78 -8.47 -12.50 5.19
N ILE A 79 -8.03 -11.98 6.35
CA ILE A 79 -7.65 -10.57 6.47
C ILE A 79 -6.40 -10.28 5.64
N VAL A 80 -5.43 -11.20 5.54
CA VAL A 80 -4.27 -11.01 4.64
C VAL A 80 -4.73 -10.82 3.20
N GLU A 81 -5.58 -11.71 2.68
CA GLU A 81 -6.05 -11.62 1.30
C GLU A 81 -6.85 -10.33 1.05
N GLU A 82 -7.72 -9.95 1.98
CA GLU A 82 -8.49 -8.70 1.91
C GLU A 82 -7.56 -7.48 1.79
N LYS A 83 -6.58 -7.37 2.68
CA LYS A 83 -5.67 -6.21 2.72
C LYS A 83 -4.68 -6.18 1.57
N LEU A 84 -4.27 -7.33 1.05
CA LEU A 84 -3.49 -7.38 -0.19
C LEU A 84 -4.29 -6.93 -1.42
N LYS A 85 -5.61 -7.19 -1.47
CA LYS A 85 -6.47 -6.67 -2.56
C LYS A 85 -6.67 -5.16 -2.47
N GLU A 86 -6.82 -4.62 -1.26
CA GLU A 86 -6.81 -3.17 -1.05
C GLU A 86 -5.48 -2.55 -1.50
N ALA A 87 -4.36 -3.10 -1.04
CA ALA A 87 -3.02 -2.66 -1.45
C ALA A 87 -2.85 -2.74 -2.97
N LEU A 88 -3.35 -3.80 -3.62
CA LEU A 88 -3.28 -3.94 -5.08
C LEU A 88 -3.99 -2.78 -5.78
N THR A 89 -5.16 -2.40 -5.28
CA THR A 89 -5.94 -1.28 -5.83
C THR A 89 -5.16 0.02 -5.76
N TYR A 90 -4.51 0.31 -4.63
CA TYR A 90 -3.70 1.51 -4.48
C TYR A 90 -2.44 1.47 -5.36
N ALA A 91 -1.74 0.33 -5.40
CA ALA A 91 -0.56 0.15 -6.21
C ALA A 91 -0.84 0.31 -7.72
N GLU A 92 -1.99 -0.15 -8.20
CA GLU A 92 -2.42 0.04 -9.59
C GLU A 92 -2.67 1.50 -9.95
N LYS A 93 -3.21 2.28 -9.00
CA LYS A 93 -3.42 3.74 -9.20
C LYS A 93 -2.12 4.53 -9.21
N ILE A 94 -1.13 4.09 -8.44
CA ILE A 94 0.20 4.69 -8.43
C ILE A 94 0.90 4.46 -9.77
N GLY A 95 0.93 3.22 -10.27
CA GLY A 95 1.48 2.96 -11.59
C GLY A 95 1.64 1.49 -11.96
N PRO A 96 1.56 1.15 -13.27
CA PRO A 96 1.56 -0.22 -13.76
C PRO A 96 2.91 -0.95 -13.69
N THR A 97 3.98 -0.24 -13.35
CA THR A 97 5.34 -0.78 -13.18
C THR A 97 5.97 -0.35 -11.84
N ASP A 98 5.17 0.19 -10.92
CA ASP A 98 5.66 0.66 -9.64
C ASP A 98 6.15 -0.50 -8.76
N VAL A 99 7.17 -0.26 -7.96
CA VAL A 99 7.74 -1.28 -7.05
C VAL A 99 6.71 -1.82 -6.05
N ARG A 100 5.74 -1.00 -5.65
CA ARG A 100 4.65 -1.39 -4.74
C ARG A 100 3.71 -2.38 -5.40
N LEU A 101 3.46 -2.25 -6.70
CA LEU A 101 2.65 -3.22 -7.46
C LEU A 101 3.34 -4.58 -7.52
N VAL A 102 4.65 -4.59 -7.82
CA VAL A 102 5.47 -5.80 -7.83
C VAL A 102 5.49 -6.46 -6.44
N ALA A 103 5.71 -5.67 -5.38
CA ALA A 103 5.73 -6.16 -4.01
C ALA A 103 4.37 -6.76 -3.60
N THR A 104 3.26 -6.12 -3.96
CA THR A 104 1.91 -6.61 -3.64
C THR A 104 1.61 -7.92 -4.33
N LEU A 105 1.88 -8.02 -5.63
CA LEU A 105 1.68 -9.24 -6.40
C LEU A 105 2.54 -10.39 -5.85
N LEU A 106 3.79 -10.13 -5.48
CA LEU A 106 4.64 -11.13 -4.84
C LEU A 106 4.05 -11.65 -3.52
N ARG A 107 3.49 -10.75 -2.68
CA ARG A 107 2.83 -11.18 -1.43
C ARG A 107 1.60 -12.04 -1.69
N MET A 108 0.80 -11.68 -2.70
CA MET A 108 -0.38 -12.47 -3.07
C MET A 108 0.00 -13.84 -3.64
N GLU A 109 1.03 -13.92 -4.48
CA GLU A 109 1.54 -15.19 -5.01
C GLU A 109 2.01 -16.11 -3.87
N LEU A 110 2.78 -15.58 -2.92
CA LEU A 110 3.27 -16.33 -1.77
C LEU A 110 2.14 -16.80 -0.84
N LEU A 111 1.11 -15.97 -0.62
CA LEU A 111 -0.06 -16.34 0.16
C LEU A 111 -0.76 -17.55 -0.48
N TYR A 112 -1.06 -17.47 -1.77
CA TYR A 112 -1.74 -18.54 -2.48
C TYR A 112 -0.88 -19.81 -2.62
N GLU A 113 0.44 -19.69 -2.82
CA GLU A 113 1.35 -20.84 -2.78
C GLU A 113 1.37 -21.51 -1.41
N GLY A 114 1.41 -20.71 -0.33
CA GLY A 114 1.39 -21.19 1.06
C GLY A 114 0.12 -21.97 1.40
N ASP A 115 -1.03 -21.49 0.89
CA ASP A 115 -2.34 -22.12 1.06
C ASP A 115 -2.58 -23.31 0.11
N GLY A 116 -1.64 -23.61 -0.80
CA GLY A 116 -1.80 -24.64 -1.82
C GLY A 116 -2.80 -24.26 -2.93
N ARG A 117 -3.23 -23.00 -2.97
CA ARG A 117 -4.15 -22.39 -3.95
C ARG A 117 -3.41 -22.02 -5.24
N TYR A 118 -2.78 -23.01 -5.85
CA TYR A 118 -1.91 -22.79 -7.01
C TYR A 118 -2.63 -22.23 -8.24
N LYS A 119 -3.95 -22.46 -8.37
CA LYS A 119 -4.74 -21.94 -9.48
C LYS A 119 -4.95 -20.43 -9.37
N GLU A 120 -5.11 -19.93 -8.15
CA GLU A 120 -5.21 -18.50 -7.84
C GLU A 120 -3.84 -17.81 -7.89
N ALA A 121 -2.77 -18.52 -7.53
CA ALA A 121 -1.41 -18.04 -7.68
C ALA A 121 -1.02 -17.82 -9.16
N GLU A 122 -1.47 -18.67 -10.09
CA GLU A 122 -1.02 -18.64 -11.50
C GLU A 122 -1.16 -17.27 -12.18
N PRO A 123 -2.35 -16.64 -12.22
CA PRO A 123 -2.51 -15.34 -12.85
C PRO A 123 -1.68 -14.24 -12.16
N VAL A 124 -1.48 -14.35 -10.85
CA VAL A 124 -0.68 -13.40 -10.06
C VAL A 124 0.81 -13.53 -10.39
N GLY A 125 1.35 -14.75 -10.34
CA GLY A 125 2.76 -15.03 -10.65
C GLY A 125 3.10 -14.70 -12.11
N LYS A 126 2.20 -14.98 -13.05
CA LYS A 126 2.37 -14.59 -14.46
C LYS A 126 2.39 -13.07 -14.63
N ARG A 127 1.44 -12.36 -14.01
CA ARG A 127 1.38 -10.90 -14.07
C ARG A 127 2.64 -10.27 -13.45
N LEU A 128 3.11 -10.82 -12.33
CA LEU A 128 4.34 -10.40 -11.68
C LEU A 128 5.54 -10.54 -12.61
N SER A 129 5.74 -11.71 -13.24
CA SER A 129 6.85 -11.91 -14.17
C SER A 129 6.78 -10.96 -15.37
N ASP A 130 5.59 -10.75 -15.93
CA ASP A 130 5.39 -9.86 -17.09
C ASP A 130 5.73 -8.39 -16.75
N ILE A 131 5.38 -7.92 -15.55
CA ILE A 131 5.71 -6.56 -15.09
C ILE A 131 7.22 -6.44 -14.87
N VAL A 132 7.83 -7.40 -14.19
CA VAL A 132 9.27 -7.40 -13.90
C VAL A 132 10.09 -7.44 -15.20
N GLU A 133 9.71 -8.27 -16.17
CA GLU A 133 10.37 -8.33 -17.49
C GLU A 133 10.26 -7.01 -18.29
N LYS A 134 9.19 -6.23 -18.08
CA LYS A 134 9.01 -4.92 -18.74
C LYS A 134 9.70 -3.78 -18.01
N ALA A 135 9.75 -3.84 -16.68
CA ALA A 135 10.25 -2.76 -15.85
C ALA A 135 11.79 -2.76 -15.75
N LEU A 136 12.43 -3.92 -15.91
CA LEU A 136 13.86 -4.08 -15.68
C LEU A 136 14.62 -4.48 -16.96
N PRO A 137 15.92 -4.17 -17.03
CA PRO A 137 16.78 -4.69 -18.08
C PRO A 137 16.71 -6.22 -18.16
N PRO A 138 16.79 -6.81 -19.36
CA PRO A 138 16.58 -8.25 -19.59
C PRO A 138 17.64 -9.15 -18.96
N ASP A 139 18.73 -8.60 -18.43
CA ASP A 139 19.81 -9.28 -17.73
C ASP A 139 19.74 -9.09 -16.20
N HIS A 140 18.70 -8.42 -15.70
CA HIS A 140 18.57 -8.13 -14.28
C HIS A 140 18.25 -9.41 -13.48
N PRO A 141 18.95 -9.67 -12.34
CA PRO A 141 18.75 -10.91 -11.56
C PRO A 141 17.30 -11.15 -11.12
N VAL A 142 16.56 -10.08 -10.82
CA VAL A 142 15.14 -10.16 -10.41
C VAL A 142 14.25 -10.71 -11.52
N VAL A 143 14.58 -10.48 -12.80
CA VAL A 143 13.85 -11.07 -13.94
C VAL A 143 13.97 -12.59 -13.94
N ALA A 144 15.18 -13.11 -13.75
CA ALA A 144 15.39 -14.55 -13.64
C ALA A 144 14.65 -15.14 -12.43
N GLN A 145 14.68 -14.46 -11.29
CA GLN A 145 14.01 -14.92 -10.07
C GLN A 145 12.49 -14.98 -10.21
N SER A 146 11.86 -13.95 -10.79
CA SER A 146 10.41 -13.94 -11.00
C SER A 146 9.97 -15.05 -11.97
N LEU A 147 10.73 -15.26 -13.04
CA LEU A 147 10.48 -16.35 -13.98
C LEU A 147 10.65 -17.74 -13.35
N GLN A 148 11.66 -17.92 -12.50
CA GLN A 148 11.85 -19.19 -11.78
C GLN A 148 10.69 -19.51 -10.83
N ASN A 149 10.16 -18.50 -10.13
CA ASN A 149 8.99 -18.66 -9.28
C ASN A 149 7.76 -19.09 -10.11
N TYR A 150 7.54 -18.42 -11.24
CA TYR A 150 6.44 -18.79 -12.14
C TYR A 150 6.61 -20.21 -12.72
N ALA A 151 7.82 -20.62 -13.10
CA ALA A 151 8.09 -21.98 -13.55
C ALA A 151 7.82 -23.02 -12.45
N LYS A 152 8.19 -22.73 -11.19
CA LYS A 152 7.88 -23.59 -10.04
C LYS A 152 6.37 -23.76 -9.87
N LEU A 153 5.62 -22.67 -10.00
CA LEU A 153 4.16 -22.69 -9.91
C LEU A 153 3.51 -23.51 -11.04
N LEU A 154 3.99 -23.38 -12.28
CA LEU A 154 3.53 -24.21 -13.40
C LEU A 154 3.74 -25.71 -13.15
N ARG A 155 4.86 -26.10 -12.54
CA ARG A 155 5.10 -27.50 -12.13
C ARG A 155 4.12 -27.96 -11.04
N ARG A 156 3.79 -27.10 -10.06
CA ARG A 156 2.73 -27.40 -9.06
C ARG A 156 1.38 -27.64 -9.73
N LEU A 157 1.11 -26.96 -10.83
CA LEU A 157 -0.08 -27.13 -11.67
C LEU A 157 0.01 -28.28 -12.69
N ARG A 158 1.09 -29.09 -12.65
CA ARG A 158 1.34 -30.21 -13.59
C ARG A 158 1.46 -29.77 -15.06
N ARG A 159 1.91 -28.53 -15.28
CA ARG A 159 2.16 -27.94 -16.61
C ARG A 159 3.66 -27.92 -16.89
N ASP A 160 4.27 -29.09 -16.85
CA ASP A 160 5.73 -29.23 -16.95
C ASP A 160 6.27 -28.73 -18.28
N SER A 161 5.54 -28.94 -19.39
CA SER A 161 5.92 -28.44 -20.72
C SER A 161 5.93 -26.91 -20.83
N ASP A 162 5.07 -26.22 -20.08
CA ASP A 162 5.09 -24.75 -20.04
C ASP A 162 6.20 -24.26 -19.11
N ALA A 163 6.44 -24.95 -17.99
CA ALA A 163 7.56 -24.64 -17.09
C ALA A 163 8.92 -24.75 -17.80
N GLU A 164 9.10 -25.76 -18.65
CA GLU A 164 10.32 -25.94 -19.45
C GLU A 164 10.59 -24.75 -20.39
N LYS A 165 9.54 -24.16 -20.99
CA LYS A 165 9.69 -22.95 -21.81
C LYS A 165 10.19 -21.78 -20.96
N ILE A 166 9.66 -21.64 -19.75
CA ILE A 166 10.12 -20.60 -18.81
C ILE A 166 11.57 -20.87 -18.36
N ASP A 167 11.96 -22.13 -18.12
CA ASP A 167 13.34 -22.46 -17.77
C ASP A 167 14.34 -22.10 -18.89
N VAL A 168 13.96 -22.30 -20.15
CA VAL A 168 14.77 -21.85 -21.30
C VAL A 168 14.94 -20.34 -21.26
N ARG A 169 13.85 -19.61 -21.02
CA ARG A 169 13.89 -18.14 -20.89
C ARG A 169 14.78 -17.68 -19.74
N VAL A 170 14.73 -18.33 -18.59
CA VAL A 170 15.60 -18.07 -17.44
C VAL A 170 17.08 -18.22 -17.83
N LYS A 171 17.43 -19.28 -18.57
CA LYS A 171 18.81 -19.49 -19.04
C LYS A 171 19.28 -18.38 -19.97
N GLU A 172 18.42 -17.89 -20.86
CA GLU A 172 18.74 -16.75 -21.74
C GLU A 172 19.07 -15.47 -20.94
N VAL A 173 18.25 -15.15 -19.93
CA VAL A 173 18.45 -13.99 -19.05
C VAL A 173 19.80 -14.10 -18.33
N LEU A 174 20.10 -15.28 -17.77
CA LEU A 174 21.36 -15.52 -17.05
C LEU A 174 22.58 -15.49 -17.98
N ALA A 175 22.46 -15.99 -19.21
CA ALA A 175 23.53 -15.92 -20.21
C ALA A 175 23.88 -14.47 -20.55
N LYS A 176 22.88 -13.63 -20.84
CA LYS A 176 23.08 -12.19 -21.08
C LYS A 176 23.72 -11.47 -19.90
N ALA A 177 23.31 -11.82 -18.68
CA ALA A 177 23.91 -11.25 -17.46
C ALA A 177 25.39 -11.63 -17.31
N ALA A 178 25.77 -12.86 -17.71
CA ALA A 178 27.16 -13.30 -17.70
C ALA A 178 28.00 -12.57 -18.76
N GLU A 179 27.48 -12.42 -19.97
CA GLU A 179 28.14 -11.70 -21.07
C GLU A 179 28.43 -10.23 -20.71
N ARG A 180 27.48 -9.55 -20.07
CA ARG A 180 27.69 -8.16 -19.61
C ARG A 180 28.81 -8.05 -18.57
N LYS A 181 28.89 -8.99 -17.63
CA LYS A 181 29.96 -9.04 -16.63
C LYS A 181 31.33 -9.33 -17.23
N GLN A 182 31.38 -10.08 -18.34
CA GLN A 182 32.63 -10.36 -19.06
C GLN A 182 33.08 -9.19 -19.94
N SER A 183 32.16 -8.29 -20.29
CA SER A 183 32.41 -7.13 -21.16
C SER A 183 32.71 -5.84 -20.38
N GLN A 184 32.73 -5.90 -19.04
CA GLN A 184 33.04 -4.79 -18.12
C GLN A 184 34.37 -5.04 -17.41
#